data_AF-A0A924K1L7-F1
#
_entry.id   AF-A0A924K1L7-F1
#
_cell.length_a   1.000
_cell.length_b   1.000
_cell.length_c   1.000
_cell.angle_alpha   90.00
_cell.angle_beta   90.00
_cell.angle_gamma   90.00
#
_symmetry.space_group_name_H-M   'P 1'
#
loop_
_entity.id
_entity.type
_entity.pdbx_description
1 polymer ?
#
loop_
_entity_poly.entity_id
_entity_poly.type
_entity_poly.pdbx_seq_one_letter_code
_entity_poly.pdbx_strand_id
1 'polypeptide(L)'
;MSILKAALLAPAMLAEAYRPAMVGREPAAFQSITEQLELAMGQPVDMVRIHVADEGYDFIRNLAASGPEGTMVMSKPARLTHFQQGQDVSAAALRSTFSKLHLKVQSLDFAVNFANLAFDQELELLVLALPAPLEPKCSWIHPTLGCEPQIRKLQKAFASPANILKFEPSPAVTQQGVPMGSACYDLDTYYFMLRTAQGKPVVLLYSPCIREKPSSSAAAKAGSVGRAEAIARLEALGVTVVEVSDDDFQRRACNAINPHAGEIVFSEPVSQSLQNRLRELDVRSTALQDFVPGREFGIHCLTLELPPKTKVDL
;
A
#
# COMPACT_ATOMS: atom_id res chain seq x y z
N MET A 1 -13.54 -39.88 -21.64
CA MET A 1 -13.14 -39.33 -20.33
C MET A 1 -12.50 -37.98 -20.56
N SER A 2 -13.25 -36.91 -20.26
CA SER A 2 -12.87 -35.53 -20.51
C SER A 2 -11.88 -35.10 -19.43
N ILE A 3 -10.65 -34.81 -19.85
CA ILE A 3 -9.65 -34.11 -19.04
C ILE A 3 -10.23 -32.72 -18.79
N LEU A 4 -10.63 -32.46 -17.54
CA LEU A 4 -10.88 -31.11 -17.04
C LEU A 4 -9.64 -30.27 -17.41
N LYS A 5 -9.76 -29.48 -18.48
CA LYS A 5 -8.90 -28.34 -18.71
C LYS A 5 -9.11 -27.44 -17.50
N ALA A 6 -8.12 -27.44 -16.61
CA ALA A 6 -7.93 -26.36 -15.67
C ALA A 6 -8.06 -25.08 -16.47
N ALA A 7 -9.14 -24.33 -16.23
CA ALA A 7 -9.31 -23.01 -16.75
C ALA A 7 -8.11 -22.21 -16.24
N LEU A 8 -7.13 -22.02 -17.11
CA LEU A 8 -6.18 -20.93 -17.06
C LEU A 8 -7.03 -19.66 -17.06
N LEU A 9 -7.43 -19.22 -15.87
CA LEU A 9 -8.13 -17.97 -15.65
C LEU A 9 -7.14 -16.86 -16.04
N ALA A 10 -7.29 -16.42 -17.29
CA ALA A 10 -6.52 -15.35 -17.87
C ALA A 10 -6.76 -14.05 -17.08
N PRO A 11 -5.79 -13.10 -17.05
CA PRO A 11 -5.96 -11.77 -16.47
C PRO A 11 -7.24 -11.02 -16.91
N ALA A 12 -7.80 -11.36 -18.08
CA ALA A 12 -9.07 -10.84 -18.57
C ALA A 12 -10.28 -11.20 -17.68
N MET A 13 -10.30 -12.37 -17.05
CA MET A 13 -11.39 -12.76 -16.13
C MET A 13 -11.32 -12.03 -14.79
N LEU A 14 -10.13 -11.58 -14.39
CA LEU A 14 -9.98 -10.69 -13.22
C LEU A 14 -10.56 -9.31 -13.52
N ALA A 15 -10.35 -8.74 -14.71
CA ALA A 15 -10.96 -7.44 -15.05
C ALA A 15 -12.51 -7.50 -15.05
N GLU A 16 -13.10 -8.63 -15.44
CA GLU A 16 -14.55 -8.83 -15.50
C GLU A 16 -15.19 -9.04 -14.11
N ALA A 17 -14.49 -9.72 -13.18
CA ALA A 17 -14.98 -9.97 -11.83
C ALA A 17 -15.11 -8.69 -10.98
N TYR A 18 -14.30 -7.66 -11.27
CA TYR A 18 -14.32 -6.39 -10.52
C TYR A 18 -15.19 -5.34 -11.20
N ARG A 19 -15.62 -5.55 -12.45
CA ARG A 19 -16.44 -4.59 -13.18
C ARG A 19 -17.70 -4.19 -12.39
N PRO A 20 -18.42 -5.09 -11.70
CA PRO A 20 -19.56 -4.70 -10.85
C PRO A 20 -19.16 -3.97 -9.57
N ALA A 21 -17.97 -4.23 -9.03
CA ALA A 21 -17.46 -3.51 -7.85
C ALA A 21 -16.93 -2.11 -8.20
N MET A 22 -16.54 -1.88 -9.46
CA MET A 22 -15.90 -0.65 -9.95
C MET A 22 -16.84 0.24 -10.79
N VAL A 23 -17.83 -0.35 -11.49
CA VAL A 23 -18.80 0.39 -12.30
C VAL A 23 -20.02 0.72 -11.43
N GLY A 24 -20.26 2.02 -11.21
CA GLY A 24 -21.42 2.53 -10.48
C GLY A 24 -21.15 3.13 -9.10
N ARG A 25 -19.88 3.31 -8.71
CA ARG A 25 -19.54 4.10 -7.50
C ARG A 25 -19.66 5.57 -7.85
N GLU A 26 -20.79 6.17 -7.47
CA GLU A 26 -21.13 7.55 -7.78
C GLU A 26 -20.09 8.56 -7.26
N PRO A 27 -19.91 9.72 -7.94
CA PRO A 27 -19.08 10.84 -7.48
C PRO A 27 -19.31 11.24 -6.00
N ALA A 28 -20.53 11.05 -5.49
CA ALA A 28 -20.92 11.32 -4.10
C ALA A 28 -20.12 10.51 -3.08
N ALA A 29 -19.76 9.27 -3.40
CA ALA A 29 -19.00 8.40 -2.50
C ALA A 29 -17.50 8.80 -2.44
N PHE A 30 -17.02 9.59 -3.42
CA PHE A 30 -15.63 10.07 -3.51
C PHE A 30 -15.42 11.42 -2.83
N GLN A 31 -16.36 12.36 -2.99
CA GLN A 31 -16.37 13.62 -2.23
C GLN A 31 -16.54 13.37 -0.73
N SER A 32 -17.31 12.35 -0.35
CA SER A 32 -17.56 12.02 1.05
C SER A 32 -16.29 11.66 1.82
N ILE A 33 -15.22 11.15 1.19
CA ILE A 33 -14.04 10.69 1.94
C ILE A 33 -13.17 11.87 2.41
N THR A 34 -12.92 12.88 1.57
CA THR A 34 -12.19 14.08 2.02
C THR A 34 -13.00 14.83 3.07
N GLU A 35 -14.30 14.97 2.87
CA GLU A 35 -15.20 15.59 3.86
C GLU A 35 -15.26 14.77 5.16
N GLN A 36 -15.37 13.44 5.08
CA GLN A 36 -15.32 12.55 6.25
C GLN A 36 -13.98 12.64 6.97
N LEU A 37 -12.87 12.81 6.24
CA LEU A 37 -11.55 13.00 6.82
C LEU A 37 -11.43 14.36 7.51
N GLU A 38 -11.83 15.45 6.84
CA GLU A 38 -11.82 16.78 7.45
C GLU A 38 -12.74 16.84 8.68
N LEU A 39 -13.90 16.20 8.63
CA LEU A 39 -14.82 16.06 9.77
C LEU A 39 -14.21 15.20 10.90
N ALA A 40 -13.59 14.08 10.56
CA ALA A 40 -12.96 13.16 11.52
C ALA A 40 -11.75 13.79 12.21
N MET A 41 -11.00 14.63 11.48
CA MET A 41 -9.75 15.23 11.94
C MET A 41 -9.96 16.62 12.55
N GLY A 42 -11.03 17.32 12.17
CA GLY A 42 -11.31 18.70 12.57
C GLY A 42 -10.40 19.75 11.90
N GLN A 43 -9.63 19.35 10.87
CA GLN A 43 -8.69 20.19 10.13
C GLN A 43 -8.42 19.62 8.71
N PRO A 44 -7.91 20.44 7.76
CA PRO A 44 -7.51 19.97 6.43
C PRO A 44 -6.37 18.94 6.49
N VAL A 45 -6.43 17.92 5.63
CA VAL A 45 -5.44 16.84 5.54
C VAL A 45 -4.63 16.95 4.24
N ASP A 46 -3.30 16.99 4.32
CA ASP A 46 -2.39 17.07 3.16
C ASP A 46 -2.25 15.68 2.47
N MET A 47 -3.31 15.22 1.81
CA MET A 47 -3.30 14.00 0.98
C MET A 47 -3.82 14.29 -0.43
N VAL A 48 -3.30 13.56 -1.43
CA VAL A 48 -3.85 13.63 -2.79
C VAL A 48 -4.82 12.49 -3.01
N ARG A 49 -6.01 12.85 -3.47
CA ARG A 49 -6.96 11.95 -4.08
C ARG A 49 -7.33 12.46 -5.47
N ILE A 50 -7.37 11.55 -6.44
CA ILE A 50 -7.77 11.88 -7.80
C ILE A 50 -8.84 10.90 -8.22
N HIS A 51 -10.03 11.43 -8.45
CA HIS A 51 -11.08 10.73 -9.16
C HIS A 51 -11.07 11.19 -10.62
N VAL A 52 -11.02 10.23 -11.54
CA VAL A 52 -11.24 10.48 -12.98
C VAL A 52 -12.54 9.78 -13.34
N ALA A 53 -13.59 10.56 -13.63
CA ALA A 53 -14.90 10.02 -13.96
C ALA A 53 -14.86 9.13 -15.22
N ASP A 54 -15.69 8.09 -15.24
CA ASP A 54 -16.02 7.18 -16.35
C ASP A 54 -14.89 6.34 -16.98
N GLU A 55 -13.61 6.71 -16.78
CA GLU A 55 -12.43 6.00 -17.34
C GLU A 55 -11.27 5.84 -16.33
N GLY A 56 -11.43 6.23 -15.06
CA GLY A 56 -10.37 6.24 -14.06
C GLY A 56 -10.13 4.93 -13.30
N TYR A 57 -8.87 4.74 -12.88
CA TYR A 57 -8.47 3.75 -11.87
C TYR A 57 -8.42 4.39 -10.47
N ASP A 58 -9.19 3.84 -9.52
CA ASP A 58 -9.37 4.42 -8.17
C ASP A 58 -8.29 4.06 -7.15
N PHE A 59 -7.53 2.98 -7.37
CA PHE A 59 -6.48 2.54 -6.43
C PHE A 59 -5.18 3.31 -6.64
N ILE A 60 -5.22 4.62 -6.39
CA ILE A 60 -4.11 5.54 -6.68
C ILE A 60 -2.83 5.21 -5.90
N ARG A 61 -2.93 4.50 -4.76
CA ARG A 61 -1.76 3.99 -4.02
C ARG A 61 -0.90 3.05 -4.86
N ASN A 62 -1.48 2.38 -5.84
CA ASN A 62 -0.73 1.47 -6.71
C ASN A 62 0.11 2.21 -7.75
N LEU A 63 -0.17 3.49 -7.98
CA LEU A 63 0.38 4.26 -9.10
C LEU A 63 1.59 5.12 -8.71
N ALA A 64 1.73 5.45 -7.43
CA ALA A 64 2.75 6.35 -6.92
C ALA A 64 3.10 6.06 -5.45
N ALA A 65 4.28 6.52 -5.03
CA ALA A 65 4.65 6.60 -3.62
C ALA A 65 5.47 7.87 -3.34
N SER A 66 5.40 8.35 -2.10
CA SER A 66 6.33 9.36 -1.60
C SER A 66 7.74 8.78 -1.49
N GLY A 67 8.70 9.48 -2.06
CA GLY A 67 10.11 9.11 -2.13
C GLY A 67 11.01 10.11 -1.39
N PRO A 68 12.34 9.98 -1.55
CA PRO A 68 13.30 10.80 -0.84
C PRO A 68 13.22 12.27 -1.24
N GLU A 69 13.57 13.16 -0.30
CA GLU A 69 13.69 14.61 -0.51
C GLU A 69 12.41 15.25 -1.06
N GLY A 70 11.26 14.74 -0.66
CA GLY A 70 9.96 15.25 -1.10
C GLY A 70 9.62 14.97 -2.56
N THR A 71 10.24 13.94 -3.16
CA THR A 71 9.90 13.50 -4.52
C THR A 71 8.72 12.54 -4.53
N MET A 72 7.91 12.57 -5.58
CA MET A 72 6.94 11.52 -5.89
C MET A 72 7.58 10.53 -6.87
N VAL A 73 7.54 9.23 -6.56
CA VAL A 73 8.01 8.18 -7.47
C VAL A 73 6.81 7.54 -8.16
N MET A 74 6.84 7.45 -9.49
CA MET A 74 5.76 6.92 -10.30
C MET A 74 6.28 6.08 -11.47
N SER A 75 5.48 5.14 -11.95
CA SER A 75 5.72 4.50 -13.26
C SER A 75 5.40 5.47 -14.41
N LYS A 76 6.09 5.36 -15.55
CA LYS A 76 5.67 6.11 -16.76
C LYS A 76 4.29 5.63 -17.24
N PRO A 77 3.31 6.52 -17.49
CA PRO A 77 1.97 6.11 -17.95
C PRO A 77 1.99 5.23 -19.20
N ALA A 78 2.87 5.53 -20.16
CA ALA A 78 3.06 4.73 -21.38
C ALA A 78 3.57 3.28 -21.13
N ARG A 79 3.97 2.94 -19.90
CA ARG A 79 4.33 1.58 -19.48
C ARG A 79 3.20 0.87 -18.75
N LEU A 80 2.11 1.58 -18.46
CA LEU A 80 0.86 1.07 -17.89
C LEU A 80 -0.18 0.72 -18.97
N THR A 81 0.16 0.89 -20.25
CA THR A 81 -0.76 0.72 -21.40
C THR A 81 -1.21 -0.71 -21.66
N HIS A 82 -0.67 -1.70 -20.95
CA HIS A 82 -1.13 -3.09 -21.02
C HIS A 82 -2.26 -3.40 -20.01
N PHE A 83 -2.69 -2.42 -19.20
CA PHE A 83 -3.71 -2.61 -18.16
C PHE A 83 -5.07 -2.06 -18.62
N GLN A 84 -6.09 -2.93 -18.63
CA GLN A 84 -7.41 -2.70 -19.22
C GLN A 84 -8.35 -1.78 -18.40
N GLN A 85 -7.84 -0.87 -17.56
CA GLN A 85 -8.64 -0.15 -16.55
C GLN A 85 -8.27 1.35 -16.37
N GLY A 86 -7.76 2.03 -17.40
CA GLY A 86 -7.53 3.49 -17.33
C GLY A 86 -6.47 3.94 -16.31
N GLN A 87 -5.57 3.04 -15.90
CA GLN A 87 -4.45 3.35 -15.01
C GLN A 87 -3.52 4.41 -15.60
N ASP A 88 -3.36 4.43 -16.92
CA ASP A 88 -2.61 5.44 -17.64
C ASP A 88 -3.27 6.83 -17.53
N VAL A 89 -4.61 6.89 -17.60
CA VAL A 89 -5.38 8.11 -17.40
C VAL A 89 -5.24 8.61 -15.96
N SER A 90 -5.45 7.75 -14.95
CA SER A 90 -5.24 8.12 -13.54
C SER A 90 -3.79 8.52 -13.25
N ALA A 91 -2.80 7.84 -13.83
CA ALA A 91 -1.39 8.20 -13.67
C ALA A 91 -1.05 9.54 -14.33
N ALA A 92 -1.64 9.85 -15.49
CA ALA A 92 -1.50 11.16 -16.13
C ALA A 92 -2.14 12.26 -15.28
N ALA A 93 -3.31 12.01 -14.69
CA ALA A 93 -3.98 12.93 -13.80
C ALA A 93 -3.17 13.17 -12.50
N LEU A 94 -2.63 12.11 -11.87
CA LEU A 94 -1.70 12.19 -10.73
C LEU A 94 -0.50 13.06 -11.03
N ARG A 95 0.14 12.83 -12.18
CA ARG A 95 1.27 13.66 -12.61
C ARG A 95 0.90 15.13 -12.78
N SER A 96 -0.26 15.42 -13.38
CA SER A 96 -0.76 16.80 -13.53
C SER A 96 -0.98 17.46 -12.18
N THR A 97 -1.60 16.76 -11.23
CA THR A 97 -1.80 17.25 -9.86
C THR A 97 -0.49 17.51 -9.14
N PHE A 98 0.48 16.59 -9.17
CA PHE A 98 1.80 16.82 -8.56
C PHE A 98 2.52 18.01 -9.19
N SER A 99 2.41 18.19 -10.51
CA SER A 99 2.97 19.36 -11.18
C SER A 99 2.34 20.68 -10.71
N LYS A 100 1.02 20.71 -10.50
CA LYS A 100 0.30 21.89 -9.96
C LYS A 100 0.69 22.19 -8.51
N LEU A 101 1.00 21.15 -7.74
CA LEU A 101 1.50 21.25 -6.37
C LEU A 101 3.02 21.52 -6.29
N HIS A 102 3.69 21.71 -7.44
CA HIS A 102 5.13 21.92 -7.53
C HIS A 102 5.98 20.78 -6.92
N LEU A 103 5.43 19.56 -6.88
CA LEU A 103 6.13 18.37 -6.40
C LEU A 103 7.00 17.79 -7.51
N LYS A 104 8.25 17.44 -7.17
CA LYS A 104 9.18 16.80 -8.10
C LYS A 104 8.75 15.35 -8.34
N VAL A 105 8.56 14.96 -9.60
CA VAL A 105 8.17 13.59 -9.96
C VAL A 105 9.32 12.83 -10.60
N GLN A 106 9.76 11.74 -9.96
CA GLN A 106 10.68 10.77 -10.55
C GLN A 106 9.90 9.66 -11.27
N SER A 107 10.24 9.42 -12.54
CA SER A 107 9.53 8.45 -13.38
C SER A 107 10.36 7.18 -13.62
N LEU A 108 9.79 6.02 -13.29
CA LEU A 108 10.37 4.71 -13.57
C LEU A 108 10.08 4.28 -15.01
N ASP A 109 11.05 3.64 -15.66
CA ASP A 109 10.92 3.13 -17.04
C ASP A 109 10.24 1.76 -17.14
N PHE A 110 9.79 1.21 -16.02
CA PHE A 110 9.03 -0.03 -15.85
C PHE A 110 7.81 0.20 -14.96
N ALA A 111 6.81 -0.69 -15.06
CA ALA A 111 5.63 -0.66 -14.20
C ALA A 111 5.95 -1.21 -12.81
N VAL A 112 5.30 -0.66 -11.78
CA VAL A 112 5.43 -1.02 -10.36
C VAL A 112 4.06 -0.85 -9.72
N ASN A 113 3.62 -1.81 -8.89
CA ASN A 113 2.54 -1.59 -7.93
C ASN A 113 3.13 -1.04 -6.62
N PHE A 114 2.90 0.23 -6.36
CA PHE A 114 3.41 0.93 -5.17
C PHE A 114 2.69 0.57 -3.86
N ALA A 115 1.59 -0.20 -3.90
CA ALA A 115 1.01 -0.80 -2.70
C ALA A 115 1.86 -1.96 -2.13
N ASN A 116 2.83 -2.49 -2.90
CA ASN A 116 3.77 -3.51 -2.43
C ASN A 116 5.06 -2.93 -1.82
N LEU A 117 5.10 -1.63 -1.56
CA LEU A 117 6.24 -1.01 -0.91
C LEU A 117 5.82 0.06 0.11
N ALA A 118 6.67 0.20 1.12
CA ALA A 118 6.64 1.28 2.09
C ALA A 118 8.06 1.84 2.21
N PHE A 119 8.16 3.17 2.19
CA PHE A 119 9.44 3.87 2.31
C PHE A 119 9.37 4.88 3.45
N ASP A 120 10.37 4.87 4.30
CA ASP A 120 10.58 5.85 5.35
C ASP A 120 11.96 6.49 5.19
N GLN A 121 11.98 7.80 4.98
CA GLN A 121 13.21 8.53 4.69
C GLN A 121 14.12 8.67 5.91
N GLU A 122 13.57 8.89 7.11
CA GLU A 122 14.37 9.11 8.31
C GLU A 122 15.09 7.83 8.76
N LEU A 123 14.43 6.68 8.59
CA LEU A 123 15.00 5.37 8.87
C LEU A 123 15.85 4.82 7.72
N GLU A 124 15.91 5.54 6.59
CA GLU A 124 16.43 5.04 5.31
C GLU A 124 15.94 3.60 5.06
N LEU A 125 14.64 3.38 5.23
CA LEU A 125 14.03 2.05 5.22
C LEU A 125 13.12 1.89 4.01
N LEU A 126 13.37 0.84 3.23
CA LEU A 126 12.48 0.39 2.16
C LEU A 126 12.00 -1.04 2.45
N VAL A 127 10.71 -1.18 2.69
CA VAL A 127 10.04 -2.48 2.83
C VAL A 127 9.40 -2.84 1.50
N LEU A 128 9.64 -4.07 1.03
CA LEU A 128 9.13 -4.60 -0.24
C LEU A 128 8.39 -5.90 0.04
N ALA A 129 7.15 -6.01 -0.43
CA ALA A 129 6.49 -7.30 -0.58
C ALA A 129 6.83 -7.86 -1.97
N LEU A 130 7.52 -9.00 -1.99
CA LEU A 130 7.94 -9.68 -3.21
C LEU A 130 7.31 -11.07 -3.26
N PRO A 131 6.86 -11.54 -4.43
CA PRO A 131 6.44 -12.93 -4.59
C PRO A 131 7.56 -13.91 -4.22
N ALA A 132 7.21 -15.15 -3.90
CA ALA A 132 8.19 -16.21 -3.84
C ALA A 132 8.80 -16.47 -5.24
N PRO A 133 10.12 -16.77 -5.38
CA PRO A 133 10.80 -16.88 -6.68
C PRO A 133 10.23 -17.92 -7.67
N LEU A 134 9.43 -18.88 -7.19
CA LEU A 134 8.82 -19.94 -7.99
C LEU A 134 7.33 -19.70 -8.29
N GLU A 135 6.75 -18.61 -7.81
CA GLU A 135 5.37 -18.25 -8.10
C GLU A 135 5.33 -17.40 -9.38
N PRO A 136 4.63 -17.84 -10.44
CA PRO A 136 4.75 -17.28 -11.80
C PRO A 136 4.14 -15.87 -11.97
N LYS A 137 3.76 -15.18 -10.89
CA LYS A 137 3.16 -13.84 -10.94
C LYS A 137 3.64 -13.01 -9.75
N CYS A 138 4.45 -12.00 -10.06
CA CYS A 138 5.02 -11.11 -9.07
C CYS A 138 4.01 -10.05 -8.69
N SER A 139 3.35 -10.14 -7.54
CA SER A 139 2.14 -9.36 -7.18
C SER A 139 0.94 -9.60 -8.11
N TRP A 140 -0.26 -9.68 -7.52
CA TRP A 140 -1.46 -10.08 -8.24
C TRP A 140 -2.11 -8.93 -9.01
N ILE A 141 -1.68 -7.67 -8.76
CA ILE A 141 -2.15 -6.46 -9.45
C ILE A 141 -1.08 -5.90 -10.43
N HIS A 142 0.21 -6.26 -10.34
CA HIS A 142 1.25 -5.90 -11.33
C HIS A 142 2.39 -6.92 -11.40
N PRO A 143 2.56 -7.68 -12.50
CA PRO A 143 3.52 -8.80 -12.62
C PRO A 143 5.02 -8.42 -12.65
N THR A 144 5.44 -7.21 -12.25
CA THR A 144 6.76 -6.67 -12.62
C THR A 144 7.72 -6.43 -11.46
N LEU A 145 7.32 -6.57 -10.20
CA LEU A 145 8.23 -6.47 -9.05
C LEU A 145 8.84 -7.83 -8.73
N GLY A 146 9.80 -8.27 -9.55
CA GLY A 146 10.36 -9.63 -9.39
C GLY A 146 11.69 -9.92 -10.09
N CYS A 147 12.12 -9.09 -11.05
CA CYS A 147 13.47 -9.23 -11.60
C CYS A 147 14.46 -8.40 -10.76
N GLU A 148 15.56 -9.01 -10.32
CA GLU A 148 16.67 -8.35 -9.61
C GLU A 148 17.08 -6.97 -10.21
N PRO A 149 17.18 -6.79 -11.56
CA PRO A 149 17.44 -5.48 -12.16
C PRO A 149 16.40 -4.40 -11.83
N GLN A 150 15.12 -4.75 -11.71
CA GLN A 150 14.04 -3.83 -11.36
C GLN A 150 14.10 -3.44 -9.88
N ILE A 151 14.43 -4.39 -8.99
CA ILE A 151 14.62 -4.13 -7.56
C ILE A 151 15.76 -3.13 -7.34
N ARG A 152 16.90 -3.30 -8.03
CA ARG A 152 18.02 -2.34 -7.95
C ARG A 152 17.67 -0.95 -8.47
N LYS A 153 16.94 -0.88 -9.59
CA LYS A 153 16.44 0.40 -10.11
C LYS A 153 15.48 1.07 -9.13
N LEU A 154 14.61 0.29 -8.47
CA LEU A 154 13.70 0.77 -7.45
C LEU A 154 14.46 1.31 -6.25
N GLN A 155 15.40 0.54 -5.69
CA GLN A 155 16.27 1.00 -4.60
C GLN A 155 16.94 2.32 -4.94
N LYS A 156 17.51 2.46 -6.15
CA LYS A 156 18.11 3.72 -6.61
C LYS A 156 17.09 4.87 -6.68
N ALA A 157 15.85 4.59 -7.07
CA ALA A 157 14.79 5.61 -7.10
C ALA A 157 14.39 6.11 -5.70
N PHE A 158 14.60 5.27 -4.68
CA PHE A 158 14.43 5.63 -3.27
C PHE A 158 15.75 5.98 -2.58
N ALA A 159 16.71 6.55 -3.33
CA ALA A 159 18.02 7.00 -2.84
C ALA A 159 18.92 5.91 -2.22
N SER A 160 18.74 4.64 -2.61
CA SER A 160 19.54 3.51 -2.14
C SER A 160 19.56 3.40 -0.61
N PRO A 161 18.39 3.15 0.01
CA PRO A 161 18.24 3.17 1.46
C PRO A 161 19.17 2.17 2.14
N ALA A 162 19.72 2.54 3.30
CA ALA A 162 20.61 1.69 4.09
C ALA A 162 19.91 0.42 4.58
N ASN A 163 18.59 0.49 4.83
CA ASN A 163 17.78 -0.60 5.36
C ASN A 163 16.78 -1.06 4.32
N ILE A 164 16.86 -2.33 3.92
CA ILE A 164 15.92 -2.93 2.96
C ILE A 164 15.39 -4.23 3.56
N LEU A 165 14.07 -4.33 3.68
CA LEU A 165 13.38 -5.54 4.12
C LEU A 165 12.54 -6.10 2.97
N LYS A 166 12.73 -7.37 2.66
CA LYS A 166 11.98 -8.07 1.62
C LYS A 166 11.09 -9.12 2.27
N PHE A 167 9.78 -8.89 2.25
CA PHE A 167 8.78 -9.81 2.76
C PHE A 167 8.28 -10.70 1.63
N GLU A 168 8.12 -11.98 1.94
CA GLU A 168 7.39 -12.90 1.07
C GLU A 168 5.98 -13.08 1.64
N PRO A 169 4.91 -12.73 0.89
CA PRO A 169 3.55 -12.99 1.30
C PRO A 169 3.32 -14.47 1.59
N SER A 170 2.63 -14.74 2.70
CA SER A 170 2.23 -16.07 3.12
C SER A 170 0.99 -16.52 2.34
N PRO A 171 1.03 -17.69 1.67
CA PRO A 171 -0.13 -18.23 0.96
C PRO A 171 -1.17 -18.84 1.91
N ALA A 172 -0.86 -18.95 3.21
CA ALA A 172 -1.70 -19.64 4.19
C ALA A 172 -2.96 -18.84 4.58
N VAL A 173 -2.92 -17.52 4.45
CA VAL A 173 -4.04 -16.64 4.81
C VAL A 173 -4.92 -16.46 3.58
N THR A 174 -6.10 -17.06 3.61
CA THR A 174 -7.07 -17.02 2.53
C THR A 174 -8.32 -16.23 2.89
N GLN A 175 -8.94 -15.55 1.91
CA GLN A 175 -10.18 -14.78 2.11
C GLN A 175 -11.11 -14.97 0.91
N GLN A 176 -12.38 -15.32 1.18
CA GLN A 176 -13.43 -15.39 0.16
C GLN A 176 -13.83 -13.97 -0.29
N GLY A 177 -14.18 -13.81 -1.57
CA GLY A 177 -14.51 -12.50 -2.15
C GLY A 177 -13.29 -11.64 -2.52
N VAL A 178 -12.09 -12.02 -2.08
CA VAL A 178 -10.85 -11.38 -2.51
C VAL A 178 -10.27 -12.15 -3.72
N PRO A 179 -9.80 -11.44 -4.76
CA PRO A 179 -9.20 -12.01 -5.96
C PRO A 179 -8.17 -13.10 -5.63
N MET A 180 -8.32 -14.27 -6.26
CA MET A 180 -7.42 -15.44 -6.09
C MET A 180 -7.35 -16.01 -4.67
N GLY A 181 -8.16 -15.51 -3.74
CA GLY A 181 -8.39 -16.13 -2.44
C GLY A 181 -7.35 -15.87 -1.37
N SER A 182 -6.36 -14.97 -1.55
CA SER A 182 -5.42 -14.58 -0.48
C SER A 182 -5.73 -13.18 0.05
N ALA A 183 -5.69 -13.02 1.37
CA ALA A 183 -5.85 -11.73 2.03
C ALA A 183 -4.56 -10.87 2.03
N CYS A 184 -3.40 -11.49 1.79
CA CYS A 184 -2.07 -10.88 1.88
C CYS A 184 -1.54 -10.40 0.52
N TYR A 185 -2.41 -9.86 -0.34
CA TYR A 185 -2.10 -9.67 -1.76
C TYR A 185 -1.18 -8.48 -2.07
N ASP A 186 -1.24 -7.42 -1.26
CA ASP A 186 -0.35 -6.24 -1.34
C ASP A 186 0.20 -5.90 0.05
N LEU A 187 1.38 -5.26 0.14
CA LEU A 187 2.03 -4.93 1.42
C LEU A 187 1.12 -4.07 2.32
N ASP A 188 0.46 -3.08 1.73
CA ASP A 188 -0.42 -2.15 2.44
C ASP A 188 -1.68 -2.79 3.05
N THR A 189 -1.96 -4.07 2.78
CA THR A 189 -3.08 -4.78 3.41
C THR A 189 -2.72 -5.34 4.78
N TYR A 190 -1.42 -5.54 5.07
CA TYR A 190 -0.93 -6.17 6.30
C TYR A 190 0.25 -5.45 6.95
N TYR A 191 0.71 -4.34 6.38
CA TYR A 191 1.79 -3.51 6.91
C TYR A 191 1.45 -2.03 6.75
N PHE A 192 1.53 -1.27 7.83
CA PHE A 192 1.38 0.18 7.83
C PHE A 192 2.41 0.82 8.75
N MET A 193 3.07 1.88 8.30
CA MET A 193 3.98 2.65 9.13
C MET A 193 3.36 4.02 9.41
N LEU A 194 3.50 4.47 10.66
CA LEU A 194 3.05 5.78 11.12
C LEU A 194 4.06 6.38 12.11
N ARG A 195 3.89 7.66 12.43
CA ARG A 195 4.64 8.33 13.50
C ARG A 195 3.74 8.67 14.69
N THR A 196 4.25 8.50 15.91
CA THR A 196 3.60 9.06 17.12
C THR A 196 3.69 10.58 17.13
N ALA A 197 2.99 11.26 18.05
CA ALA A 197 3.06 12.71 18.18
C ALA A 197 4.50 13.23 18.44
N GLN A 198 5.36 12.39 19.02
CA GLN A 198 6.77 12.68 19.28
C GLN A 198 7.70 12.26 18.13
N GLY A 199 7.16 11.86 16.98
CA GLY A 199 7.92 11.45 15.80
C GLY A 199 8.49 10.03 15.86
N LYS A 200 8.14 9.22 16.88
CA LYS A 200 8.65 7.85 16.98
C LYS A 200 7.97 6.95 15.94
N PRO A 201 8.71 6.07 15.24
CA PRO A 201 8.13 5.18 14.26
C PRO A 201 7.38 4.01 14.92
N VAL A 202 6.15 3.79 14.45
CA VAL A 202 5.31 2.65 14.83
C VAL A 202 4.87 1.95 13.56
N VAL A 203 4.82 0.62 13.60
CA VAL A 203 4.29 -0.21 12.52
C VAL A 203 3.10 -1.00 13.02
N LEU A 204 1.98 -0.95 12.30
CA LEU A 204 0.95 -1.97 12.37
C LEU A 204 1.36 -3.12 11.46
N LEU A 205 1.41 -4.34 12.01
CA LEU A 205 1.81 -5.52 11.25
C LEU A 205 0.86 -6.69 11.54
N TYR A 206 0.21 -7.19 10.51
CA TYR A 206 -0.41 -8.52 10.56
C TYR A 206 0.62 -9.58 10.16
N SER A 207 1.39 -10.04 11.15
CA SER A 207 2.55 -10.89 10.95
C SER A 207 2.28 -12.24 10.27
N PRO A 208 1.08 -12.87 10.33
CA PRO A 208 0.77 -14.08 9.57
C PRO A 208 0.90 -13.93 8.05
N CYS A 209 0.79 -12.71 7.51
CA CYS A 209 1.03 -12.42 6.10
C CYS A 209 2.51 -12.50 5.69
N ILE A 210 3.45 -12.50 6.64
CA ILE A 210 4.86 -12.75 6.35
C ILE A 210 5.14 -14.25 6.53
N ARG A 211 5.81 -14.85 5.55
CA ARG A 211 6.27 -16.25 5.66
C ARG A 211 7.17 -16.44 6.89
N GLU A 212 7.01 -17.57 7.56
CA GLU A 212 7.82 -17.93 8.73
C GLU A 212 9.33 -17.91 8.42
N LYS A 213 9.69 -18.40 7.22
CA LYS A 213 11.06 -18.42 6.69
C LYS A 213 11.02 -18.11 5.19
N PRO A 214 12.13 -17.63 4.59
CA PRO A 214 12.21 -17.46 3.15
C PRO A 214 11.85 -18.75 2.40
N SER A 215 11.17 -18.65 1.26
CA SER A 215 10.66 -19.82 0.53
C SER A 215 11.76 -20.73 -0.02
N SER A 216 12.98 -20.21 -0.18
CA SER A 216 14.14 -20.94 -0.68
C SER A 216 15.45 -20.30 -0.24
N SER A 217 16.55 -21.03 -0.41
CA SER A 217 17.91 -20.50 -0.22
C SER A 217 18.24 -19.36 -1.20
N ALA A 218 17.65 -19.38 -2.40
CA ALA A 218 17.78 -18.30 -3.38
C ALA A 218 17.07 -17.02 -2.90
N ALA A 219 15.87 -17.15 -2.33
CA ALA A 219 15.14 -16.03 -1.74
C ALA A 219 15.91 -15.41 -0.57
N ALA A 220 16.45 -16.24 0.33
CA ALA A 220 17.30 -15.78 1.43
C ALA A 220 18.58 -15.04 0.92
N LYS A 221 19.25 -15.58 -0.11
CA LYS A 221 20.41 -14.91 -0.75
C LYS A 221 20.03 -13.60 -1.45
N ALA A 222 18.82 -13.50 -1.98
CA ALA A 222 18.28 -12.26 -2.53
C ALA A 222 17.85 -11.26 -1.43
N GLY A 223 17.92 -11.64 -0.14
CA GLY A 223 17.63 -10.77 0.99
C GLY A 223 16.20 -10.84 1.52
N SER A 224 15.40 -11.83 1.11
CA SER A 224 14.11 -12.12 1.76
C SER A 224 14.33 -12.56 3.20
N VAL A 225 13.48 -12.06 4.10
CA VAL A 225 13.55 -12.35 5.55
C VAL A 225 12.31 -13.13 6.00
N GLY A 226 12.48 -13.97 7.03
CA GLY A 226 11.35 -14.63 7.70
C GLY A 226 10.65 -13.71 8.70
N ARG A 227 9.46 -14.09 9.16
CA ARG A 227 8.61 -13.30 10.07
C ARG A 227 9.36 -12.80 11.31
N ALA A 228 9.99 -13.69 12.08
CA ALA A 228 10.69 -13.30 13.30
C ALA A 228 11.88 -12.35 13.02
N GLU A 229 12.60 -12.59 11.92
CA GLU A 229 13.71 -11.72 11.50
C GLU A 229 13.22 -10.34 11.05
N ALA A 230 12.09 -10.27 10.33
CA ALA A 230 11.47 -9.02 9.92
C ALA A 230 11.14 -8.13 11.12
N ILE A 231 10.48 -8.70 12.14
CA ILE A 231 10.13 -7.98 13.38
C ILE A 231 11.40 -7.51 14.10
N ALA A 232 12.37 -8.41 14.31
CA ALA A 232 13.62 -8.06 15.00
C ALA A 232 14.41 -6.96 14.28
N ARG A 233 14.41 -6.94 12.94
CA ARG A 233 15.06 -5.87 12.16
C ARG A 233 14.33 -4.53 12.27
N LEU A 234 13.01 -4.52 12.30
CA LEU A 234 12.23 -3.30 12.53
C LEU A 234 12.53 -2.74 13.95
N GLU A 235 12.49 -3.60 14.96
CA GLU A 235 12.79 -3.20 16.35
C GLU A 235 14.24 -2.70 16.51
N ALA A 236 15.20 -3.32 15.82
CA ALA A 236 16.59 -2.86 15.79
C ALA A 236 16.76 -1.45 15.18
N LEU A 237 15.82 -1.02 14.33
CA LEU A 237 15.75 0.34 13.79
C LEU A 237 14.99 1.31 14.72
N GLY A 238 14.62 0.88 15.92
CA GLY A 238 13.84 1.67 16.86
C GLY A 238 12.35 1.78 16.51
N VAL A 239 11.85 0.94 15.60
CA VAL A 239 10.44 0.87 15.23
C VAL A 239 9.68 0.05 16.27
N THR A 240 8.62 0.61 16.83
CA THR A 240 7.71 -0.16 17.69
C THR A 240 6.75 -0.95 16.81
N VAL A 241 6.75 -2.28 16.93
CA VAL A 241 5.82 -3.14 16.20
C VAL A 241 4.56 -3.37 17.04
N VAL A 242 3.40 -3.06 16.45
CA VAL A 242 2.07 -3.37 16.99
C VAL A 242 1.50 -4.48 16.12
N GLU A 243 1.45 -5.69 16.67
CA GLU A 243 0.85 -6.81 15.97
C GLU A 243 -0.68 -6.64 15.91
N VAL A 244 -1.21 -6.81 14.70
CA VAL A 244 -2.64 -6.71 14.41
C VAL A 244 -3.28 -8.09 14.57
N SER A 245 -4.48 -8.15 15.15
CA SER A 245 -5.24 -9.39 15.30
C SER A 245 -5.87 -9.84 13.97
N ASP A 246 -6.29 -11.11 13.86
CA ASP A 246 -7.06 -11.59 12.70
C ASP A 246 -8.32 -10.73 12.47
N ASP A 247 -9.05 -10.41 13.55
CA ASP A 247 -10.27 -9.61 13.48
C ASP A 247 -10.00 -8.20 12.94
N ASP A 248 -8.95 -7.54 13.43
CA ASP A 248 -8.56 -6.20 12.98
C ASP A 248 -8.00 -6.22 11.54
N PHE A 249 -7.32 -7.30 11.16
CA PHE A 249 -6.85 -7.50 9.80
C PHE A 249 -8.02 -7.68 8.81
N GLN A 250 -9.05 -8.45 9.17
CA GLN A 250 -10.27 -8.56 8.36
C GLN A 250 -10.97 -7.20 8.22
N ARG A 251 -10.87 -6.35 9.25
CA ARG A 251 -11.32 -4.95 9.25
C ARG A 251 -10.35 -3.95 8.61
N ARG A 252 -9.37 -4.46 7.86
CA ARG A 252 -8.39 -3.65 7.10
C ARG A 252 -7.58 -2.68 7.97
N ALA A 253 -7.25 -3.03 9.21
CA ALA A 253 -6.52 -2.13 10.11
C ALA A 253 -5.15 -1.66 9.57
N CYS A 254 -4.45 -2.47 8.77
CA CYS A 254 -3.19 -2.03 8.14
C CYS A 254 -3.41 -1.17 6.88
N ASN A 255 -4.62 -1.13 6.33
CA ASN A 255 -4.92 -0.29 5.18
C ASN A 255 -5.51 1.05 5.63
N ALA A 256 -4.75 1.70 6.52
CA ALA A 256 -5.05 2.96 7.18
C ALA A 256 -4.20 4.10 6.61
N ILE A 257 -4.42 5.32 7.08
CA ILE A 257 -3.60 6.49 6.75
C ILE A 257 -3.12 7.19 8.01
N ASN A 258 -2.03 7.95 7.90
CA ASN A 258 -1.44 8.74 8.97
C ASN A 258 -1.40 10.22 8.55
N PRO A 259 -2.54 10.95 8.62
CA PRO A 259 -2.60 12.35 8.20
C PRO A 259 -1.58 13.25 8.88
N HIS A 260 -1.37 13.00 10.19
CA HIS A 260 -0.46 13.74 11.05
C HIS A 260 0.22 12.81 12.05
N ALA A 261 1.40 13.21 12.51
CA ALA A 261 2.10 12.53 13.59
C ALA A 261 1.20 12.41 14.83
N GLY A 262 1.03 11.19 15.34
CA GLY A 262 0.18 10.87 16.48
C GLY A 262 -1.27 10.55 16.12
N GLU A 263 -1.62 10.46 14.84
CA GLU A 263 -3.01 10.22 14.43
C GLU A 263 -3.14 9.15 13.35
N ILE A 264 -4.06 8.21 13.53
CA ILE A 264 -4.33 7.17 12.53
C ILE A 264 -5.81 7.14 12.20
N VAL A 265 -6.12 7.05 10.90
CA VAL A 265 -7.49 6.93 10.42
C VAL A 265 -7.69 5.58 9.76
N PHE A 266 -8.67 4.83 10.29
CA PHE A 266 -9.11 3.55 9.75
C PHE A 266 -10.36 3.71 8.89
N SER A 267 -10.55 2.82 7.93
CA SER A 267 -11.79 2.72 7.15
C SER A 267 -13.01 2.36 7.99
N GLU A 268 -12.82 1.56 9.03
CA GLU A 268 -13.88 1.09 9.91
C GLU A 268 -13.37 0.94 11.36
N PRO A 269 -14.29 0.80 12.34
CA PRO A 269 -13.89 0.67 13.74
C PRO A 269 -13.04 -0.59 14.00
N VAL A 270 -11.82 -0.40 14.50
CA VAL A 270 -10.95 -1.47 14.99
C VAL A 270 -11.28 -1.87 16.43
N SER A 271 -10.75 -3.01 16.88
CA SER A 271 -10.96 -3.56 18.21
C SER A 271 -10.52 -2.61 19.33
N GLN A 272 -11.17 -2.70 20.49
CA GLN A 272 -10.79 -1.91 21.67
C GLN A 272 -9.35 -2.20 22.10
N SER A 273 -8.87 -3.42 21.87
CA SER A 273 -7.48 -3.83 22.15
C SER A 273 -6.49 -3.00 21.32
N LEU A 274 -6.69 -2.94 20.00
CA LEU A 274 -5.83 -2.16 19.11
C LEU A 274 -5.90 -0.66 19.44
N GLN A 275 -7.08 -0.13 19.73
CA GLN A 275 -7.25 1.28 20.14
C GLN A 275 -6.49 1.59 21.44
N ASN A 276 -6.57 0.72 22.45
CA ASN A 276 -5.86 0.91 23.71
C ASN A 276 -4.35 0.85 23.50
N ARG A 277 -3.88 -0.09 22.66
CA ARG A 277 -2.46 -0.22 22.34
C ARG A 277 -1.91 1.01 21.61
N LEU A 278 -2.67 1.57 20.68
CA LEU A 278 -2.31 2.82 20.01
C LEU A 278 -2.29 4.01 20.98
N ARG A 279 -3.26 4.08 21.89
CA ARG A 279 -3.32 5.12 22.92
C ARG A 279 -2.10 5.09 23.85
N GLU A 280 -1.62 3.90 24.24
CA GLU A 280 -0.39 3.74 25.03
C GLU A 280 0.86 4.28 24.32
N LEU A 281 0.81 4.39 22.99
CA LEU A 281 1.87 4.91 22.14
C LEU A 281 1.63 6.37 21.74
N ASP A 282 0.70 7.06 22.40
CA ASP A 282 0.28 8.43 22.09
C ASP A 282 -0.21 8.57 20.63
N VAL A 283 -0.90 7.56 20.12
CA VAL A 283 -1.58 7.58 18.83
C VAL A 283 -3.09 7.62 19.02
N ARG A 284 -3.72 8.68 18.51
CA ARG A 284 -5.17 8.82 18.44
C ARG A 284 -5.70 8.09 17.22
N SER A 285 -6.55 7.10 17.45
CA SER A 285 -7.25 6.37 16.39
C SER A 285 -8.64 6.95 16.12
N THR A 286 -8.94 7.20 14.85
CA THR A 286 -10.28 7.56 14.37
C THR A 286 -10.72 6.56 13.31
N ALA A 287 -12.01 6.22 13.27
CA ALA A 287 -12.60 5.43 12.19
C ALA A 287 -13.55 6.31 11.38
N LEU A 288 -13.57 6.13 10.06
CA LEU A 288 -14.54 6.82 9.22
C LEU A 288 -15.95 6.25 9.45
N GLN A 289 -16.93 7.14 9.64
CA GLN A 289 -18.34 6.76 9.72
C GLN A 289 -18.88 6.55 8.31
N ASP A 290 -19.65 5.47 8.10
CA ASP A 290 -20.32 5.17 6.84
C ASP A 290 -19.38 5.19 5.62
N PHE A 291 -18.18 4.62 5.75
CA PHE A 291 -17.27 4.42 4.64
C PHE A 291 -17.83 3.35 3.67
N VAL A 292 -18.62 3.80 2.70
CA VAL A 292 -19.29 2.97 1.69
C VAL A 292 -18.35 2.53 0.54
N PRO A 293 -17.39 3.33 0.03
CA PRO A 293 -16.58 2.93 -1.11
C PRO A 293 -15.60 1.79 -0.76
N GLY A 294 -15.98 0.57 -1.11
CA GLY A 294 -15.07 -0.56 -1.11
C GLY A 294 -14.82 -1.13 0.27
N ARG A 295 -15.84 -1.66 0.94
CA ARG A 295 -15.69 -2.52 2.13
C ARG A 295 -14.64 -3.65 1.97
N GLU A 296 -14.32 -4.00 0.73
CA GLU A 296 -13.29 -4.97 0.36
C GLU A 296 -11.87 -4.38 0.34
N PHE A 297 -11.68 -3.07 0.53
CA PHE A 297 -10.40 -2.35 0.43
C PHE A 297 -10.34 -1.27 1.51
N GLY A 298 -9.16 -0.98 2.06
CA GLY A 298 -9.07 0.12 3.01
C GLY A 298 -8.92 1.48 2.32
N ILE A 299 -8.88 2.51 3.15
CA ILE A 299 -8.75 3.91 2.73
C ILE A 299 -7.38 4.17 2.12
N HIS A 300 -6.36 3.43 2.54
CA HIS A 300 -5.00 3.61 2.04
C HIS A 300 -4.91 3.30 0.55
N CYS A 301 -5.62 2.28 0.04
CA CYS A 301 -5.62 1.98 -1.39
C CYS A 301 -6.12 3.15 -2.25
N LEU A 302 -7.01 3.98 -1.71
CA LEU A 302 -7.71 5.08 -2.40
C LEU A 302 -7.03 6.45 -2.19
N THR A 303 -5.93 6.48 -1.43
CA THR A 303 -5.27 7.72 -1.02
C THR A 303 -3.78 7.64 -1.30
N LEU A 304 -3.15 8.81 -1.36
CA LEU A 304 -1.70 8.92 -1.43
C LEU A 304 -1.25 10.02 -0.49
N GLU A 305 -0.46 9.63 0.51
CA GLU A 305 0.21 10.57 1.41
C GLU A 305 1.25 11.36 0.62
N LEU A 306 1.16 12.68 0.72
CA LEU A 306 2.15 13.58 0.15
C LEU A 306 3.37 13.68 1.05
N PRO A 307 4.56 13.93 0.49
CA PRO A 307 5.71 14.25 1.30
C PRO A 307 5.43 15.52 2.11
N PRO A 308 5.97 15.63 3.34
CA PRO A 308 5.85 16.84 4.12
C PRO A 308 6.35 18.03 3.28
N LYS A 309 5.56 19.11 3.18
CA LYS A 309 6.03 20.35 2.55
C LYS A 309 7.27 20.78 3.32
N THR A 310 8.42 20.74 2.67
CA THR A 310 9.62 21.38 3.20
C THR A 310 9.23 22.84 3.41
N LYS A 311 9.29 23.34 4.65
CA LYS A 311 9.14 24.77 4.88
C LYS A 311 10.19 25.44 4.00
N VAL A 312 9.74 26.13 2.96
CA VAL A 312 10.59 27.10 2.28
C VAL A 312 10.69 28.21 3.31
N ASP A 313 11.84 28.33 3.97
CA ASP A 313 12.17 29.52 4.71
C ASP A 313 12.13 30.67 3.69
N LEU A 314 11.04 31.44 3.72
CA LEU A 314 10.88 32.70 3.01
C LEU A 314 11.43 33.84 3.87
#